data_AF-A0A7S7LX45-F1
#
_entry.id   AF-A0A7S7LX45-F1
#
_cell.length_a   1.000
_cell.length_b   1.000
_cell.length_c   1.000
_cell.angle_alpha   90.00
_cell.angle_beta   90.00
_cell.angle_gamma   90.00
#
_symmetry.space_group_name_H-M   'P 1'
#
loop_
_entity.id
_entity.type
_entity.pdbx_description
1 polymer ?
#
loop_
_entity_poly.entity_id
_entity_poly.type
_entity_poly.pdbx_seq_one_letter_code
_entity_poly.pdbx_strand_id
1 'polypeptide(L)' 'MYISISKKPSKEEIAAFNMKVIEEDTIVDYKIELASLDQAVKKQFCESYGLAQKKTESVINITLSYNHEV' A
#
# COMPACT_ATOMS: atom_id res chain seq x y z
N MET A 1 -8.19 -0.93 -5.14
CA MET A 1 -8.69 -0.11 -4.01
C MET A 1 -7.76 1.07 -3.81
N TYR A 2 -8.27 2.25 -3.47
CA TYR A 2 -7.46 3.46 -3.29
C TYR A 2 -7.56 3.92 -1.83
N ILE A 3 -6.43 4.24 -1.20
CA ILE A 3 -6.35 4.60 0.22
C ILE A 3 -5.43 5.81 0.38
N SER A 4 -5.92 6.90 0.93
CA SER A 4 -5.07 8.03 1.29
C SER A 4 -4.33 7.72 2.60
N ILE A 5 -3.01 7.91 2.60
CA ILE A 5 -2.15 7.71 3.76
C ILE A 5 -1.56 9.05 4.20
N SER A 6 -1.53 9.28 5.51
CA SER A 6 -0.95 10.50 6.09
C SER A 6 0.55 10.41 6.31
N LYS A 7 1.15 9.25 6.08
CA LYS A 7 2.58 8.99 6.31
C LYS A 7 3.17 8.28 5.11
N LYS A 8 4.32 8.77 4.64
CA LYS A 8 5.13 8.12 3.60
C LYS A 8 5.60 6.73 4.08
N PRO A 9 5.35 5.64 3.33
CA PRO A 9 5.91 4.33 3.60
C PRO A 9 7.43 4.37 3.63
N SER A 10 8.05 3.63 4.56
CA SER A 10 9.51 3.55 4.63
C SER A 10 10.08 2.74 3.45
N LYS A 11 11.40 2.88 3.19
CA LYS A 11 12.08 2.05 2.18
C LYS A 11 11.96 0.56 2.46
N GLU A 12 11.95 0.19 3.74
CA GLU A 12 11.79 -1.20 4.19
C GLU A 12 10.38 -1.71 3.90
N GLU A 13 9.35 -0.89 4.16
CA GLU A 13 7.96 -1.24 3.83
C GLU A 13 7.75 -1.37 2.31
N ILE A 14 8.31 -0.44 1.53
CA ILE A 14 8.24 -0.46 0.07
C ILE A 14 8.81 -1.77 -0.48
N ALA A 15 9.96 -2.21 0.04
CA ALA A 15 10.56 -3.48 -0.35
C ALA A 15 9.76 -4.69 0.17
N ALA A 16 9.36 -4.69 1.43
CA ALA A 16 8.65 -5.81 2.07
C ALA A 16 7.29 -6.10 1.42
N PHE A 17 6.58 -5.06 0.98
CA PHE A 17 5.27 -5.16 0.36
C PHE A 17 5.32 -5.07 -1.17
N ASN A 18 6.52 -5.14 -1.77
CA ASN A 18 6.74 -5.05 -3.21
C ASN A 18 5.99 -3.87 -3.87
N MET A 19 6.07 -2.69 -3.24
CA MET A 19 5.34 -1.51 -3.67
C MET A 19 5.99 -0.88 -4.89
N LYS A 20 5.19 -0.59 -5.92
CA LYS A 20 5.60 0.26 -7.04
C LYS A 20 5.30 1.71 -6.71
N VAL A 21 6.34 2.53 -6.64
CA VAL A 21 6.23 3.96 -6.36
C VAL A 21 6.00 4.71 -7.68
N ILE A 22 5.01 5.58 -7.69
CA ILE A 22 4.68 6.49 -8.79
C ILE A 22 4.61 7.89 -8.17
N GLU A 23 5.55 8.75 -8.54
CA GLU A 23 5.63 10.12 -8.04
C GLU A 23 5.02 11.05 -9.10
N GLU A 24 3.93 11.74 -8.75
CA GLU A 24 3.22 12.71 -9.57
C GLU A 24 3.17 14.05 -8.86
N ASP A 25 4.03 15.00 -9.24
CA ASP A 25 4.12 16.38 -8.76
C ASP A 25 4.04 16.51 -7.22
N THR A 26 2.84 16.56 -6.64
CA THR A 26 2.57 16.72 -5.21
C THR A 26 2.08 15.44 -4.51
N ILE A 27 1.76 14.40 -5.27
CA ILE A 27 1.21 13.13 -4.80
C ILE A 27 2.20 12.00 -5.12
N VAL A 28 2.38 11.11 -4.15
CA VAL A 28 3.12 9.86 -4.33
C VAL A 28 2.19 8.67 -4.13
N ASP A 29 2.00 7.91 -5.19
CA ASP A 29 1.23 6.68 -5.21
C ASP A 29 2.12 5.45 -5.02
N TYR A 30 1.71 4.56 -4.13
CA TYR A 30 2.33 3.27 -3.85
C TYR A 30 1.36 2.18 -4.28
N LYS A 31 1.63 1.54 -5.41
CA LYS A 31 0.81 0.43 -5.92
C LYS A 31 1.34 -0.89 -5.39
N ILE A 32 0.45 -1.66 -4.77
CA ILE A 32 0.71 -2.98 -4.21
C ILE A 32 -0.17 -3.98 -4.94
N GLU A 33 0.46 -4.97 -5.54
CA GLU A 33 -0.23 -6.11 -6.13
C GLU A 33 -0.37 -7.19 -5.07
N LEU A 34 -1.52 -7.22 -4.38
CA LEU A 34 -1.79 -8.20 -3.34
C LEU A 34 -1.66 -9.61 -3.90
N ALA A 35 -2.07 -9.87 -5.14
CA ALA A 35 -1.91 -11.20 -5.76
C ALA A 35 -0.46 -11.72 -5.74
N SER A 36 0.53 -10.82 -5.79
CA SER A 36 1.97 -11.16 -5.75
C SER A 36 2.51 -11.43 -4.34
N LEU A 37 1.75 -11.10 -3.29
CA LEU A 37 2.19 -11.20 -1.90
C LEU A 37 1.70 -12.49 -1.23
N ASP A 38 2.55 -13.07 -0.40
CA ASP A 38 2.18 -14.19 0.48
C ASP A 38 1.09 -13.80 1.49
N GLN A 39 0.33 -14.79 1.97
CA GLN A 39 -0.75 -14.55 2.92
C GLN A 39 -0.27 -13.89 4.23
N ALA A 40 0.94 -14.25 4.70
CA ALA A 40 1.54 -13.62 5.87
C ALA A 40 1.84 -12.13 5.64
N VAL A 41 2.41 -11.80 4.48
CA VAL A 41 2.74 -10.41 4.10
C VAL A 41 1.48 -9.58 3.89
N LYS A 42 0.45 -10.15 3.25
CA LYS A 42 -0.88 -9.54 3.12
C LYS A 42 -1.48 -9.20 4.47
N LYS A 43 -1.40 -10.13 5.43
CA LYS A 43 -1.91 -9.94 6.79
C LYS A 43 -1.18 -8.78 7.47
N GLN A 44 0.15 -8.78 7.43
CA GLN A 44 0.96 -7.70 7.99
C GLN A 44 0.65 -6.35 7.33
N PHE A 45 0.53 -6.31 6.00
CA PHE A 45 0.13 -5.11 5.26
C PHE A 45 -1.23 -4.57 5.73
N CYS A 46 -2.23 -5.46 5.84
CA CYS A 46 -3.55 -5.07 6.32
C CYS A 46 -3.50 -4.52 7.75
N GLU A 47 -2.71 -5.12 8.63
CA GLU A 47 -2.53 -4.64 10.00
C GLU A 47 -1.82 -3.28 10.04
N SER A 48 -0.75 -3.08 9.26
CA SER A 48 -0.01 -1.81 9.19
C SER A 48 -0.85 -0.64 8.69
N TYR A 49 -1.75 -0.88 7.72
CA TYR A 49 -2.58 0.15 7.11
C TYR A 49 -4.04 0.14 7.59
N GLY A 50 -4.36 -0.62 8.65
CA GLY A 50 -5.69 -0.67 9.26
C GLY A 50 -6.79 -1.20 8.33
N LEU A 51 -6.44 -2.08 7.40
CA LEU A 51 -7.35 -2.64 6.42
C LEU A 51 -7.99 -3.92 6.93
N ALA A 52 -9.29 -4.06 6.69
CA ALA A 52 -9.99 -5.30 6.98
C ALA A 52 -9.56 -6.39 5.99
N GLN A 53 -8.93 -7.47 6.47
CA GLN A 53 -8.49 -8.59 5.62
C GLN A 53 -9.59 -9.11 4.70
N LYS A 54 -10.83 -9.23 5.21
CA LYS A 54 -12.00 -9.64 4.44
C LYS A 54 -12.28 -8.74 3.22
N LYS A 55 -11.96 -7.45 3.30
CA LYS A 55 -12.11 -6.51 2.18
C LYS A 55 -10.96 -6.62 1.18
N THR A 56 -9.81 -7.13 1.60
CA THR A 56 -8.63 -7.31 0.74
C THR A 56 -8.56 -8.67 0.06
N GLU A 57 -9.31 -9.67 0.51
CA GLU A 57 -9.32 -11.03 -0.09
C GLU A 57 -9.73 -11.04 -1.57
N SER A 58 -10.66 -10.16 -1.98
CA SER A 58 -11.10 -10.04 -3.38
C SER A 58 -10.40 -8.90 -4.14
N VAL A 59 -9.43 -8.22 -3.52
CA VAL A 59 -8.75 -7.07 -4.12
C VAL A 59 -7.39 -7.52 -4.66
N ILE A 60 -7.21 -7.36 -5.97
CA ILE A 60 -5.96 -7.73 -6.65
C ILE A 60 -4.90 -6.65 -6.41
N ASN A 61 -5.30 -5.37 -6.44
CA ASN A 61 -4.41 -4.22 -6.37
C ASN A 61 -4.90 -3.16 -5.39
N ILE A 62 -3.97 -2.63 -4.60
CA ILE A 62 -4.18 -1.52 -3.68
C ILE A 62 -3.24 -0.39 -4.07
N THR A 63 -3.74 0.84 -4.10
CA THR A 63 -2.92 2.04 -4.22
C THR A 63 -3.01 2.81 -2.92
N LEU A 64 -1.86 3.09 -2.31
CA LEU A 64 -1.76 4.03 -1.21
C LEU A 64 -1.27 5.37 -1.73
N SER A 65 -1.90 6.46 -1.34
CA SER A 65 -1.60 7.78 -1.89
C SER A 65 -1.23 8.74 -0.80
N TYR A 66 -0.01 9.26 -0.89
CA TYR A 66 0.57 10.21 0.05
C TYR A 66 0.66 11.57 -0.62
N ASN A 67 0.02 12.58 -0.06
CA ASN A 67 0.21 13.96 -0.50
C ASN A 67 1.39 14.57 0.27
N HIS A 68 2.39 15.07 -0.45
CA HIS A 68 3.60 15.70 0.10
C HIS A 68 3.41 17.18 0.46
N GLU A 69 2.33 17.84 0.02
CA GLU A 69 2.03 19.26 0.30
C GLU A 69 1.49 19.54 1.73
N VAL A 70 2.09 18.95 2.77
CA VAL A 70 1.78 19.27 4.18
C VAL A 70 2.88 20.05 4.86
#